data_AF-A0A2N8NDX5-F1
#
_entry.id   AF-A0A2N8NDX5-F1
#
_cell.length_a   1.000
_cell.length_b   1.000
_cell.length_c   1.000
_cell.angle_alpha   90.00
_cell.angle_beta   90.00
_cell.angle_gamma   90.00
#
_symmetry.space_group_name_H-M   'P 1'
#
loop_
_entity.id
_entity.type
_entity.pdbx_description
1 polymer ?
#
loop_
_entity_poly.entity_id
_entity_poly.type
_entity_poly.pdbx_seq_one_letter_code
_entity_poly.pdbx_strand_id
1 'polypeptide(L)'
;MNEALEKKWQDMAAIACLEAKGDTDGLGAAIRRGLDDGLTLNQIKEALSQLYAYTGFPRSLNALGTLQRVAEERRVAGIADTEGRDADPLPADYDALRQGTEVQRQLAGRAFTYTFAPATDYYLKAHLFGDIFARNNLTHAERELVTIAALSGLHGVESQLKAHVSGARNMGLSDGTLRAIPDALEQLVGEAEGYRARKAVAEVFGQPFTEAAPLELTAFPKGEPNTAYARYFTGNSYLAALTDGQGAGVPIYNVTFEPRCRNNWHIHHKTGQTLICISGRGWYQAWGEPARELHAGDVVSIPAEVKHWHGAARDSWFQHIAFSVPVDGASNEWCEPVTDEEYDKLP
;
A
#
# COMPACT_ATOMS: atom_id res chain seq x y z
N MET A 1 18.49 -6.88 -18.58
CA MET A 1 17.19 -6.37 -19.06
C MET A 1 16.16 -7.00 -18.16
N ASN A 2 15.45 -6.23 -17.33
CA ASN A 2 14.39 -6.80 -16.49
C ASN A 2 13.33 -7.38 -17.41
N GLU A 3 12.98 -8.65 -17.21
CA GLU A 3 11.92 -9.33 -17.95
C GLU A 3 10.59 -8.72 -17.53
N ALA A 4 9.84 -8.15 -18.46
CA ALA A 4 8.52 -7.61 -18.16
C ALA A 4 7.58 -8.77 -17.81
N LEU A 5 6.76 -8.60 -16.77
CA LEU A 5 5.75 -9.58 -16.39
C LEU A 5 4.79 -9.79 -17.57
N GLU A 6 4.40 -11.04 -17.90
CA GLU A 6 3.43 -11.26 -18.98
C GLU A 6 2.15 -10.47 -18.71
N LYS A 7 1.53 -9.93 -19.77
CA LYS A 7 0.39 -9.02 -19.67
C LYS A 7 -0.73 -9.56 -18.77
N LYS A 8 -1.15 -10.81 -19.00
CA LYS A 8 -2.16 -11.50 -18.18
C LYS A 8 -1.82 -11.53 -16.67
N TRP A 9 -0.54 -11.60 -16.31
CA TRP A 9 -0.11 -11.62 -14.91
C TRP A 9 -0.05 -10.23 -14.30
N GLN A 10 0.24 -9.21 -15.11
CA GLN A 10 0.09 -7.82 -14.68
C GLN A 10 -1.39 -7.53 -14.34
N ASP A 11 -2.31 -7.99 -15.18
CA ASP A 11 -3.75 -7.82 -14.95
C ASP A 11 -4.25 -8.59 -13.74
N MET A 12 -3.81 -9.84 -13.59
CA MET A 12 -4.16 -10.66 -12.43
C MET A 12 -3.63 -10.04 -11.13
N ALA A 13 -2.40 -9.51 -11.13
CA ALA A 13 -1.85 -8.80 -9.98
C ALA A 13 -2.65 -7.55 -9.63
N ALA A 14 -3.01 -6.73 -10.63
CA ALA A 14 -3.83 -5.54 -10.42
C ALA A 14 -5.21 -5.88 -9.83
N ILE A 15 -5.90 -6.88 -10.38
CA ILE A 15 -7.19 -7.38 -9.89
C ILE A 15 -7.09 -7.80 -8.42
N ALA A 16 -6.09 -8.61 -8.08
CA ALA A 16 -5.89 -9.11 -6.72
C ALA A 16 -5.60 -7.97 -5.72
N CYS A 17 -4.75 -7.02 -6.11
CA CYS A 17 -4.42 -5.89 -5.26
C CYS A 17 -5.60 -4.93 -5.05
N LEU A 18 -6.40 -4.68 -6.08
CA LEU A 18 -7.58 -3.80 -6.00
C LEU A 18 -8.71 -4.43 -5.18
N GLU A 19 -8.91 -5.75 -5.28
CA GLU A 19 -9.79 -6.49 -4.35
C GLU A 19 -9.31 -6.34 -2.91
N ALA A 20 -8.02 -6.56 -2.66
CA ALA A 20 -7.45 -6.47 -1.33
C ALA A 20 -7.58 -5.06 -0.75
N LYS A 21 -7.53 -4.01 -1.59
CA LYS A 21 -7.80 -2.61 -1.21
C LYS A 21 -9.28 -2.29 -1.01
N GLY A 22 -10.19 -3.12 -1.52
CA GLY A 22 -11.62 -2.88 -1.49
C GLY A 22 -12.06 -1.77 -2.46
N ASP A 23 -11.21 -1.45 -3.45
CA ASP A 23 -11.48 -0.45 -4.48
C ASP A 23 -12.29 -1.09 -5.61
N THR A 24 -13.62 -1.14 -5.45
CA THR A 24 -14.52 -1.80 -6.41
C THR A 24 -14.58 -1.10 -7.76
N ASP A 25 -14.32 0.22 -7.81
CA ASP A 25 -14.35 0.99 -9.05
C ASP A 25 -13.10 0.71 -9.87
N GLY A 26 -11.91 0.81 -9.25
CA GLY A 26 -10.65 0.42 -9.85
C GLY A 26 -10.66 -1.05 -10.27
N LEU A 27 -11.17 -1.94 -9.40
CA LEU A 27 -11.30 -3.37 -9.70
C LEU A 27 -12.15 -3.62 -10.94
N GLY A 28 -13.29 -2.94 -11.10
CA GLY A 28 -14.14 -3.08 -12.28
C GLY A 28 -13.44 -2.69 -13.58
N ALA A 29 -12.59 -1.66 -13.55
CA ALA A 29 -11.74 -1.28 -14.68
C ALA A 29 -10.66 -2.34 -14.97
N ALA A 30 -9.99 -2.85 -13.94
CA ALA A 30 -8.95 -3.88 -14.07
C ALA A 30 -9.50 -5.20 -14.62
N ILE A 31 -10.69 -5.63 -14.17
CA ILE A 31 -11.37 -6.84 -14.67
C ILE A 31 -11.66 -6.71 -16.16
N ARG A 32 -12.20 -5.57 -16.62
CA ARG A 32 -12.47 -5.34 -18.06
C ARG A 32 -11.21 -5.48 -18.88
N ARG A 33 -10.13 -4.81 -18.46
CA ARG A 33 -8.82 -4.88 -19.13
C ARG A 33 -8.29 -6.32 -19.18
N GLY A 34 -8.34 -7.03 -18.05
CA GLY A 34 -7.88 -8.41 -17.97
C GLY A 34 -8.66 -9.36 -18.90
N LEU A 35 -9.99 -9.20 -19.00
CA LEU A 35 -10.81 -9.97 -19.95
C LEU A 35 -10.46 -9.63 -21.41
N ASP A 36 -10.24 -8.35 -21.73
CA ASP A 36 -9.79 -7.92 -23.06
C ASP A 36 -8.40 -8.49 -23.41
N ASP A 37 -7.56 -8.68 -22.40
CA ASP A 37 -6.20 -9.20 -22.51
C ASP A 37 -6.11 -10.73 -22.40
N GLY A 38 -7.27 -11.40 -22.34
CA GLY A 38 -7.39 -12.85 -22.46
C GLY A 38 -7.40 -13.63 -21.16
N LEU A 39 -7.53 -12.98 -19.99
CA LEU A 39 -7.92 -13.69 -18.77
C LEU A 39 -9.32 -14.28 -18.96
N THR A 40 -9.51 -15.50 -18.46
CA THR A 40 -10.83 -16.13 -18.49
C THR A 40 -11.64 -15.77 -17.24
N LEU A 41 -12.96 -15.86 -17.34
CA LEU A 41 -13.86 -15.64 -16.20
C LEU A 41 -13.47 -16.55 -15.01
N ASN A 42 -13.19 -17.84 -15.27
CA ASN A 42 -12.82 -18.79 -14.22
C ASN A 42 -11.45 -18.52 -13.59
N GLN A 43 -10.48 -17.94 -14.30
CA GLN A 43 -9.21 -17.52 -13.68
C GLN A 43 -9.44 -16.37 -12.69
N ILE A 44 -10.26 -15.38 -13.09
CA ILE A 44 -10.59 -14.24 -12.21
C ILE A 44 -11.43 -14.70 -11.03
N LYS A 45 -12.47 -15.52 -11.24
CA LYS A 45 -13.27 -16.12 -10.15
C LYS A 45 -12.40 -16.84 -9.15
N GLU A 46 -11.44 -17.63 -9.62
CA GLU A 46 -10.56 -18.41 -8.75
C GLU A 46 -9.64 -17.52 -7.91
N ALA A 47 -9.02 -16.50 -8.53
CA ALA A 47 -8.20 -15.54 -7.81
C ALA A 47 -9.01 -14.82 -6.73
N LEU A 48 -10.16 -14.24 -7.09
CA LEU A 48 -11.02 -13.51 -6.15
C LEU A 48 -11.58 -14.41 -5.04
N SER A 49 -11.88 -15.68 -5.36
CA SER A 49 -12.37 -16.65 -4.37
C SER A 49 -11.26 -17.04 -3.39
N GLN A 50 -10.02 -17.28 -3.84
CA GLN A 50 -8.92 -17.57 -2.92
C GLN A 50 -8.68 -16.44 -1.92
N LEU A 51 -8.83 -15.18 -2.36
CA LEU A 51 -8.42 -14.03 -1.58
C LEU A 51 -9.21 -13.84 -0.27
N TYR A 52 -10.39 -14.43 -0.09
CA TYR A 52 -11.10 -14.34 1.19
C TYR A 52 -10.23 -14.82 2.37
N ALA A 53 -9.32 -15.77 2.15
CA ALA A 53 -8.43 -16.28 3.18
C ALA A 53 -7.39 -15.24 3.66
N TYR A 54 -7.17 -14.19 2.88
CA TYR A 54 -6.22 -13.10 3.14
C TYR A 54 -6.94 -11.78 3.46
N THR A 55 -8.08 -11.52 2.82
CA THR A 55 -8.77 -10.22 2.82
C THR A 55 -10.14 -10.28 3.52
N GLY A 56 -10.62 -11.48 3.85
CA GLY A 56 -11.92 -11.74 4.45
C GLY A 56 -13.06 -11.87 3.44
N PHE A 57 -14.12 -12.60 3.84
CA PHE A 57 -15.31 -12.80 3.00
C PHE A 57 -15.92 -11.51 2.43
N PRO A 58 -16.07 -10.40 3.16
CA PRO A 58 -16.70 -9.21 2.61
C PRO A 58 -16.00 -8.65 1.37
N ARG A 59 -14.67 -8.59 1.35
CA ARG A 59 -13.90 -8.05 0.20
C ARG A 59 -14.00 -8.99 -1.01
N SER A 60 -13.79 -10.29 -0.78
CA SER A 60 -13.91 -11.32 -1.82
C SER A 60 -15.32 -11.36 -2.44
N LEU A 61 -16.38 -11.32 -1.62
CA LEU A 61 -17.78 -11.31 -2.12
C LEU A 61 -18.10 -10.04 -2.92
N ASN A 62 -17.66 -8.86 -2.46
CA ASN A 62 -17.82 -7.61 -3.20
C ASN A 62 -17.09 -7.66 -4.56
N ALA A 63 -15.91 -8.26 -4.59
CA ALA A 63 -15.13 -8.42 -5.81
C ALA A 63 -15.78 -9.41 -6.80
N LEU A 64 -16.29 -10.55 -6.31
CA LEU A 64 -17.05 -11.49 -7.12
C LEU A 64 -18.34 -10.86 -7.67
N GLY A 65 -19.02 -10.03 -6.88
CA GLY A 65 -20.16 -9.22 -7.35
C GLY A 65 -19.75 -8.20 -8.43
N THR A 66 -18.56 -7.59 -8.30
CA THR A 66 -18.00 -6.69 -9.32
C THR A 66 -17.72 -7.43 -10.62
N LEU A 67 -17.10 -8.62 -10.56
CA LEU A 67 -16.90 -9.49 -11.73
C LEU A 67 -18.23 -9.87 -12.39
N GLN A 68 -19.21 -10.29 -11.60
CA GLN A 68 -20.54 -10.65 -12.11
C GLN A 68 -21.19 -9.48 -12.87
N ARG A 69 -21.12 -8.27 -12.31
CA ARG A 69 -21.63 -7.05 -12.95
C ARG A 69 -20.89 -6.76 -14.26
N VAL A 70 -19.55 -6.80 -14.26
CA VAL A 70 -18.75 -6.54 -15.46
C VAL A 70 -19.04 -7.55 -16.57
N ALA A 71 -19.12 -8.84 -16.24
CA ALA A 71 -19.45 -9.90 -17.20
C ALA A 71 -20.85 -9.70 -17.82
N GLU A 72 -21.83 -9.30 -17.01
CA GLU A 72 -23.19 -9.00 -17.50
C GLU A 72 -23.22 -7.74 -18.40
N GLU A 73 -22.53 -6.66 -18.01
CA GLU A 73 -22.39 -5.45 -18.83
C GLU A 73 -21.80 -5.78 -20.21
N ARG A 74 -20.73 -6.59 -20.23
CA ARG A 74 -20.05 -7.02 -21.46
C ARG A 74 -20.95 -7.91 -22.32
N ARG A 75 -21.65 -8.87 -21.71
CA ARG A 75 -22.62 -9.73 -22.39
C ARG A 75 -23.75 -8.94 -23.05
N VAL A 76 -24.32 -7.95 -22.34
CA VAL A 76 -25.36 -7.05 -22.88
C VAL A 76 -24.81 -6.20 -24.02
N ALA A 77 -23.54 -5.80 -23.97
CA ALA A 77 -22.84 -5.11 -25.06
C ALA A 77 -22.47 -6.03 -26.25
N GLY A 78 -22.82 -7.32 -26.20
CA GLY A 78 -22.52 -8.29 -27.26
C GLY A 78 -21.08 -8.82 -27.26
N ILE A 79 -20.32 -8.56 -26.19
CA ILE A 79 -18.96 -9.09 -25.99
C ILE A 79 -19.08 -10.45 -25.30
N ALA A 80 -18.55 -11.49 -25.95
CA ALA A 80 -18.53 -12.85 -25.41
C ALA A 80 -17.18 -13.13 -24.74
N ASP A 81 -17.16 -13.09 -23.41
CA ASP A 81 -15.97 -13.43 -22.62
C ASP A 81 -15.70 -14.94 -22.62
N THR A 82 -14.43 -15.32 -22.55
CA THR A 82 -14.04 -16.72 -22.45
C THR A 82 -14.25 -17.22 -21.01
N GLU A 83 -15.09 -18.25 -20.83
CA GLU A 83 -15.36 -18.84 -19.51
C GLU A 83 -14.08 -19.44 -18.89
N GLY A 84 -13.30 -20.18 -19.70
CA GLY A 84 -12.12 -20.93 -19.26
C GLY A 84 -12.47 -22.21 -18.50
N ARG A 85 -11.46 -23.02 -18.16
CA ARG A 85 -11.68 -24.27 -17.40
C ARG A 85 -11.96 -24.01 -15.93
N ASP A 86 -12.84 -24.80 -15.33
CA ASP A 86 -12.97 -24.90 -13.88
C ASP A 86 -11.92 -25.87 -13.31
N ALA A 87 -11.81 -25.94 -11.99
CA ALA A 87 -10.97 -26.91 -11.31
C ALA A 87 -11.50 -28.33 -11.51
N ASP A 88 -10.57 -29.28 -11.63
CA ASP A 88 -10.92 -30.70 -11.72
C ASP A 88 -11.59 -31.19 -10.41
N PRO A 89 -12.51 -32.17 -10.49
CA PRO A 89 -13.07 -32.79 -9.30
C PRO A 89 -11.96 -33.48 -8.49
N LEU A 90 -12.04 -33.35 -7.16
CA LEU A 90 -11.10 -34.01 -6.26
C LEU A 90 -11.36 -35.54 -6.23
N PRO A 91 -10.31 -36.37 -6.06
CA PRO A 91 -10.47 -37.81 -5.87
C PRO A 91 -11.39 -38.17 -4.69
N ALA A 92 -12.05 -39.32 -4.75
CA ALA A 92 -12.98 -39.76 -3.69
C ALA A 92 -12.28 -40.00 -2.34
N ASP A 93 -10.99 -40.32 -2.34
CA ASP A 93 -10.14 -40.52 -1.17
C ASP A 93 -9.26 -39.30 -0.84
N TYR A 94 -9.65 -38.11 -1.33
CA TYR A 94 -8.92 -36.87 -1.09
C TYR A 94 -8.87 -36.53 0.41
N ASP A 95 -7.65 -36.32 0.91
CA ASP A 95 -7.37 -35.91 2.28
C ASP A 95 -6.80 -34.50 2.27
N ALA A 96 -7.66 -33.52 2.53
CA ALA A 96 -7.33 -32.11 2.52
C ALA A 96 -6.22 -31.76 3.51
N LEU A 97 -6.23 -32.38 4.71
CA LEU A 97 -5.23 -32.10 5.73
C LEU A 97 -3.85 -32.60 5.29
N ARG A 98 -3.78 -33.83 4.76
CA ARG A 98 -2.52 -34.40 4.25
C ARG A 98 -1.98 -33.59 3.07
N GLN A 99 -2.83 -33.29 2.10
CA GLN A 99 -2.42 -32.54 0.90
C GLN A 99 -2.00 -31.12 1.25
N GLY A 100 -2.78 -30.42 2.06
CA GLY A 100 -2.45 -29.07 2.49
C GLY A 100 -1.21 -28.99 3.38
N THR A 101 -0.94 -30.02 4.19
CA THR A 101 0.34 -30.12 4.93
C THR A 101 1.52 -30.21 3.96
N GLU A 102 1.40 -30.95 2.87
CA GLU A 102 2.44 -31.07 1.86
C GLU A 102 2.64 -29.75 1.10
N VAL A 103 1.56 -29.12 0.64
CA VAL A 103 1.61 -27.81 -0.05
C VAL A 103 2.21 -26.74 0.85
N GLN A 104 1.77 -26.64 2.11
CA GLN A 104 2.36 -25.71 3.08
C GLN A 104 3.86 -25.94 3.23
N ARG A 105 4.30 -27.20 3.34
CA ARG A 105 5.71 -27.56 3.49
C ARG A 105 6.54 -27.11 2.29
N GLN A 106 6.03 -27.31 1.08
CA GLN A 106 6.69 -26.89 -0.16
C GLN A 106 6.81 -25.37 -0.22
N LEU A 107 5.69 -24.65 -0.01
CA LEU A 107 5.64 -23.20 -0.05
C LEU A 107 6.55 -22.58 1.03
N ALA A 108 6.45 -23.03 2.28
CA ALA A 108 7.27 -22.52 3.37
C ALA A 108 8.75 -22.95 3.29
N GLY A 109 9.09 -23.94 2.43
CA GLY A 109 10.41 -24.57 2.37
C GLY A 109 10.76 -25.40 3.61
N ARG A 110 9.83 -25.57 4.55
CA ARG A 110 10.00 -26.33 5.80
C ARG A 110 8.64 -26.73 6.36
N ALA A 111 8.64 -27.78 7.18
CA ALA A 111 7.45 -28.14 7.94
C ALA A 111 7.16 -27.07 9.02
N PHE A 112 5.88 -26.75 9.19
CA PHE A 112 5.41 -25.83 10.22
C PHE A 112 4.13 -26.36 10.87
N THR A 113 3.93 -26.06 12.15
CA THR A 113 2.69 -26.38 12.87
C THR A 113 2.42 -25.30 13.89
N TYR A 114 1.25 -24.68 13.82
CA TYR A 114 0.85 -23.62 14.73
C TYR A 114 0.22 -24.19 16.00
N THR A 115 1.07 -24.68 16.91
CA THR A 115 0.65 -25.41 18.12
C THR A 115 -0.13 -24.56 19.13
N PHE A 116 0.02 -23.23 19.08
CA PHE A 116 -0.71 -22.32 19.98
C PHE A 116 -2.21 -22.32 19.72
N ALA A 117 -2.63 -22.43 18.45
CA ALA A 117 -4.04 -22.52 18.06
C ALA A 117 -4.26 -23.67 17.06
N PRO A 118 -4.42 -24.92 17.54
CA PRO A 118 -4.52 -26.10 16.68
C PRO A 118 -5.68 -26.07 15.69
N ALA A 119 -6.80 -25.42 16.05
CA ALA A 119 -7.92 -25.23 15.13
C ALA A 119 -7.50 -24.35 13.94
N THR A 120 -6.77 -23.26 14.18
CA THR A 120 -6.22 -22.40 13.13
C THR A 120 -5.19 -23.13 12.28
N ASP A 121 -4.31 -23.94 12.89
CA ASP A 121 -3.37 -24.80 12.14
C ASP A 121 -4.12 -25.75 11.17
N TYR A 122 -5.19 -26.38 11.66
CA TYR A 122 -6.04 -27.22 10.83
C TYR A 122 -6.70 -26.43 9.69
N TYR A 123 -7.28 -25.25 9.96
CA TYR A 123 -7.88 -24.42 8.90
C TYR A 123 -6.87 -23.99 7.85
N LEU A 124 -5.66 -23.59 8.26
CA LEU A 124 -4.59 -23.26 7.31
C LEU A 124 -4.23 -24.47 6.46
N LYS A 125 -4.01 -25.63 7.07
CA LYS A 125 -3.60 -26.83 6.33
C LYS A 125 -4.74 -27.41 5.50
N ALA A 126 -5.81 -27.87 6.13
CA ALA A 126 -6.90 -28.54 5.44
C ALA A 126 -7.66 -27.59 4.50
N HIS A 127 -8.05 -26.40 4.96
CA HIS A 127 -8.93 -25.56 4.15
C HIS A 127 -8.16 -24.69 3.16
N LEU A 128 -7.18 -23.89 3.61
CA LEU A 128 -6.43 -23.01 2.72
C LEU A 128 -5.51 -23.83 1.79
N PHE A 129 -4.57 -24.59 2.34
CA PHE A 129 -3.60 -25.33 1.50
C PHE A 129 -4.17 -26.62 0.89
N GLY A 130 -5.15 -27.25 1.54
CA GLY A 130 -5.82 -28.44 1.04
C GLY A 130 -6.89 -28.06 0.02
N ASP A 131 -8.01 -27.48 0.46
CA ASP A 131 -9.15 -27.26 -0.44
C ASP A 131 -8.87 -26.19 -1.50
N ILE A 132 -8.39 -24.99 -1.12
CA ILE A 132 -8.23 -23.88 -2.07
C ILE A 132 -7.07 -24.16 -3.04
N PHE A 133 -5.89 -24.54 -2.52
CA PHE A 133 -4.72 -24.77 -3.36
C PHE A 133 -4.79 -26.08 -4.17
N ALA A 134 -5.70 -27.01 -3.86
CA ALA A 134 -5.93 -28.19 -4.70
C ALA A 134 -6.77 -27.89 -5.95
N ARG A 135 -7.52 -26.78 -5.97
CA ARG A 135 -8.21 -26.33 -7.19
C ARG A 135 -7.16 -25.98 -8.24
N ASN A 136 -7.15 -26.68 -9.36
CA ASN A 136 -6.01 -26.67 -10.26
C ASN A 136 -6.19 -25.78 -11.50
N ASN A 137 -7.23 -24.96 -11.56
CA ASN A 137 -7.48 -23.96 -12.60
C ASN A 137 -6.51 -22.76 -12.54
N LEU A 138 -5.91 -22.51 -11.36
CA LEU A 138 -4.66 -21.75 -11.21
C LEU A 138 -3.57 -22.67 -10.64
N THR A 139 -2.36 -22.56 -11.16
CA THR A 139 -1.17 -23.24 -10.61
C THR A 139 -0.77 -22.63 -9.27
N HIS A 140 0.00 -23.35 -8.44
CA HIS A 140 0.49 -22.79 -7.17
C HIS A 140 1.34 -21.54 -7.36
N ALA A 141 2.14 -21.50 -8.42
CA ALA A 141 2.86 -20.31 -8.86
C ALA A 141 1.90 -19.10 -9.04
N GLU A 142 0.86 -19.27 -9.86
CA GLU A 142 -0.11 -18.20 -10.15
C GLU A 142 -0.88 -17.76 -8.89
N ARG A 143 -1.20 -18.69 -7.98
CA ARG A 143 -1.82 -18.40 -6.68
C ARG A 143 -0.93 -17.57 -5.78
N GLU A 144 0.37 -17.81 -5.80
CA GLU A 144 1.32 -17.01 -5.02
C GLU A 144 1.51 -15.62 -5.64
N LEU A 145 1.47 -15.48 -6.97
CA LEU A 145 1.45 -14.16 -7.62
C LEU A 145 0.23 -13.33 -7.17
N VAL A 146 -0.96 -13.94 -7.18
CA VAL A 146 -2.21 -13.34 -6.67
C VAL A 146 -2.05 -12.92 -5.21
N THR A 147 -1.44 -13.79 -4.39
CA THR A 147 -1.27 -13.54 -2.96
C THR A 147 -0.28 -12.41 -2.68
N ILE A 148 0.87 -12.38 -3.36
CA ILE A 148 1.85 -11.28 -3.26
C ILE A 148 1.18 -9.95 -3.63
N ALA A 149 0.43 -9.92 -4.73
CA ALA A 149 -0.24 -8.72 -5.18
C ALA A 149 -1.29 -8.23 -4.17
N ALA A 150 -2.13 -9.12 -3.65
CA ALA A 150 -3.12 -8.78 -2.63
C ALA A 150 -2.48 -8.28 -1.33
N LEU A 151 -1.46 -8.97 -0.81
CA LEU A 151 -0.74 -8.57 0.40
C LEU A 151 0.00 -7.24 0.22
N SER A 152 0.42 -6.90 -1.00
CA SER A 152 1.00 -5.60 -1.33
C SER A 152 -0.03 -4.46 -1.24
N GLY A 153 -1.33 -4.76 -1.26
CA GLY A 153 -2.43 -3.81 -1.06
C GLY A 153 -2.88 -3.62 0.40
N LEU A 154 -2.24 -4.31 1.35
CA LEU A 154 -2.63 -4.31 2.77
C LEU A 154 -1.50 -3.77 3.65
N HIS A 155 -1.86 -3.17 4.78
CA HIS A 155 -0.92 -2.67 5.80
C HIS A 155 -0.76 -3.69 6.94
N GLY A 156 0.42 -3.70 7.58
CA GLY A 156 0.67 -4.53 8.78
C GLY A 156 0.84 -6.02 8.49
N VAL A 157 1.04 -6.38 7.22
CA VAL A 157 1.23 -7.76 6.75
C VAL A 157 2.57 -7.96 6.05
N GLU A 158 3.55 -7.10 6.33
CA GLU A 158 4.86 -7.09 5.67
C GLU A 158 5.61 -8.41 5.87
N SER A 159 5.44 -9.05 7.03
CA SER A 159 6.04 -10.36 7.31
C SER A 159 5.45 -11.47 6.42
N GLN A 160 4.13 -11.42 6.17
CA GLN A 160 3.42 -12.36 5.31
C GLN A 160 3.79 -12.11 3.85
N LEU A 161 3.85 -10.85 3.42
CA LEU A 161 4.26 -10.49 2.06
C LEU A 161 5.65 -11.08 1.74
N LYS A 162 6.62 -10.94 2.65
CA LYS A 162 7.96 -11.54 2.48
C LYS A 162 7.94 -13.07 2.48
N ALA A 163 7.13 -13.67 3.33
CA ALA A 163 6.97 -15.12 3.36
C ALA A 163 6.41 -15.65 2.02
N HIS A 164 5.43 -14.97 1.44
CA HIS A 164 4.85 -15.32 0.14
C HIS A 164 5.76 -14.98 -1.05
N VAL A 165 6.59 -13.94 -1.00
CA VAL A 165 7.65 -13.74 -2.01
C VAL A 165 8.64 -14.91 -2.00
N SER A 166 9.05 -15.37 -0.81
CA SER A 166 9.91 -16.55 -0.67
C SER A 166 9.19 -17.84 -1.11
N GLY A 167 7.91 -17.97 -0.75
CA GLY A 167 7.07 -19.12 -1.09
C GLY A 167 6.80 -19.24 -2.57
N ALA A 168 6.48 -18.14 -3.25
CA ALA A 168 6.31 -18.08 -4.69
C ALA A 168 7.54 -18.61 -5.45
N ARG A 169 8.74 -18.26 -4.98
CA ARG A 169 10.00 -18.78 -5.54
C ARG A 169 10.08 -20.30 -5.39
N ASN A 170 9.70 -20.85 -4.22
CA ASN A 170 9.64 -22.29 -3.97
C ASN A 170 8.57 -22.99 -4.83
N MET A 171 7.48 -22.30 -5.14
CA MET A 171 6.39 -22.79 -5.99
C MET A 171 6.63 -22.60 -7.50
N GLY A 172 7.81 -22.09 -7.90
CA GLY A 172 8.25 -22.06 -9.29
C GLY A 172 8.14 -20.71 -10.00
N LEU A 173 7.83 -19.61 -9.30
CA LEU A 173 7.99 -18.29 -9.90
C LEU A 173 9.47 -17.99 -10.13
N SER A 174 9.80 -17.52 -11.33
CA SER A 174 11.17 -17.10 -11.63
C SER A 174 11.54 -15.84 -10.84
N ASP A 175 12.83 -15.68 -10.55
CA ASP A 175 13.35 -14.46 -9.94
C ASP A 175 13.05 -13.22 -10.80
N GLY A 176 12.96 -13.37 -12.13
CA GLY A 176 12.57 -12.30 -13.06
C GLY A 176 11.11 -11.88 -12.86
N THR A 177 10.21 -12.85 -12.80
CA THR A 177 8.78 -12.64 -12.53
C THR A 177 8.57 -11.93 -11.19
N LEU A 178 9.23 -12.39 -10.12
CA LEU A 178 9.11 -11.78 -8.79
C LEU A 178 9.57 -10.32 -8.78
N ARG A 179 10.65 -10.00 -9.49
CA ARG A 179 11.16 -8.63 -9.62
C ARG A 179 10.29 -7.74 -10.50
N ALA A 180 9.43 -8.30 -11.35
CA ALA A 180 8.56 -7.55 -12.25
C ALA A 180 7.17 -7.25 -11.65
N ILE A 181 6.74 -7.95 -10.59
CA ILE A 181 5.47 -7.69 -9.89
C ILE A 181 5.37 -6.24 -9.36
N PRO A 182 6.40 -5.68 -8.69
CA PRO A 182 6.31 -4.33 -8.14
C PRO A 182 6.01 -3.25 -9.19
N ASP A 183 6.66 -3.32 -10.35
CA ASP A 183 6.47 -2.33 -11.42
C ASP A 183 5.07 -2.43 -12.03
N ALA A 184 4.52 -3.64 -12.16
CA ALA A 184 3.14 -3.85 -12.60
C ALA A 184 2.12 -3.26 -11.60
N LEU A 185 2.34 -3.43 -10.29
CA LEU A 185 1.50 -2.86 -9.25
C LEU A 185 1.58 -1.33 -9.22
N GLU A 186 2.78 -0.77 -9.34
CA GLU A 186 2.98 0.68 -9.41
C GLU A 186 2.22 1.29 -10.58
N GLN A 187 2.34 0.69 -11.78
CA GLN A 187 1.73 1.20 -12.99
C GLN A 187 0.20 1.05 -13.00
N LEU A 188 -0.32 -0.05 -12.46
CA LEU A 188 -1.73 -0.44 -12.63
C LEU A 188 -2.60 -0.18 -11.39
N VAL A 189 -1.98 0.06 -10.23
CA VAL A 189 -2.69 0.21 -8.94
C VAL A 189 -2.23 1.48 -8.21
N GLY A 190 -0.93 1.62 -7.94
CA GLY A 190 -0.40 2.79 -7.24
C GLY A 190 1.01 2.61 -6.68
N GLU A 191 1.68 3.75 -6.48
CA GLU A 191 3.07 3.85 -6.01
C GLU A 191 3.30 3.11 -4.68
N ALA A 192 2.35 3.21 -3.74
CA ALA A 192 2.46 2.56 -2.43
C ALA A 192 2.46 1.04 -2.51
N GLU A 193 1.63 0.46 -3.38
CA GLU A 193 1.57 -0.99 -3.58
C GLU A 193 2.85 -1.51 -4.24
N GLY A 194 3.33 -0.80 -5.27
CA GLY A 194 4.62 -1.08 -5.91
C GLY A 194 5.78 -1.01 -4.92
N TYR A 195 5.83 0.05 -4.12
CA TYR A 195 6.85 0.24 -3.08
C TYR A 195 6.88 -0.93 -2.08
N ARG A 196 5.73 -1.31 -1.51
CA ARG A 196 5.66 -2.41 -0.53
C ARG A 196 6.11 -3.74 -1.15
N ALA A 197 5.68 -4.04 -2.37
CA ALA A 197 6.13 -5.21 -3.10
C ALA A 197 7.64 -5.18 -3.37
N ARG A 198 8.17 -4.05 -3.85
CA ARG A 198 9.59 -3.88 -4.18
C ARG A 198 10.48 -4.04 -2.95
N LYS A 199 10.07 -3.46 -1.82
CA LYS A 199 10.74 -3.62 -0.53
C LYS A 199 10.80 -5.08 -0.10
N ALA A 200 9.66 -5.78 -0.13
CA ALA A 200 9.61 -7.20 0.25
C ALA A 200 10.48 -8.08 -0.67
N VAL A 201 10.45 -7.82 -1.98
CA VAL A 201 11.31 -8.48 -2.97
C VAL A 201 12.79 -8.21 -2.65
N ALA A 202 13.18 -6.95 -2.49
CA ALA A 202 14.56 -6.57 -2.18
C ALA A 202 15.07 -7.27 -0.91
N GLU A 203 14.27 -7.29 0.17
CA GLU A 203 14.63 -7.98 1.42
C GLU A 203 14.80 -9.49 1.24
N VAL A 204 13.91 -10.16 0.50
CA VAL A 204 14.03 -11.61 0.22
C VAL A 204 15.26 -11.92 -0.64
N PHE A 205 15.61 -11.04 -1.56
CA PHE A 205 16.82 -11.17 -2.40
C PHE A 205 18.10 -10.66 -1.74
N GLY A 206 18.05 -10.18 -0.49
CA GLY A 206 19.19 -9.62 0.23
C GLY A 206 19.77 -8.36 -0.42
N GLN A 207 18.95 -7.59 -1.12
CA GLN A 207 19.33 -6.37 -1.82
C GLN A 207 19.12 -5.15 -0.92
N PRO A 208 20.05 -4.17 -0.92
CA PRO A 208 19.80 -2.88 -0.28
C PRO A 208 18.55 -2.22 -0.86
N PHE A 209 17.74 -1.60 0.00
CA PHE A 209 16.54 -0.90 -0.39
C PHE A 209 16.57 0.53 0.17
N THR A 210 16.59 1.53 -0.71
CA THR A 210 16.82 2.94 -0.35
C THR A 210 15.72 3.87 -0.89
N GLU A 211 14.66 3.32 -1.48
CA GLU A 211 13.53 4.12 -1.93
C GLU A 211 12.79 4.70 -0.73
N ALA A 212 12.34 5.95 -0.87
CA ALA A 212 11.54 6.60 0.15
C ALA A 212 10.11 6.07 0.10
N ALA A 213 9.50 5.86 1.26
CA ALA A 213 8.11 5.44 1.35
C ALA A 213 7.20 6.52 0.74
N PRO A 214 6.34 6.18 -0.25
CA PRO A 214 5.43 7.12 -0.88
C PRO A 214 4.29 7.51 0.06
N LEU A 215 3.50 8.51 -0.33
CA LEU A 215 2.27 8.86 0.39
C LEU A 215 1.22 7.78 0.19
N GLU A 216 0.68 7.29 1.30
CA GLU A 216 -0.41 6.31 1.28
C GLU A 216 -1.75 7.03 1.51
N LEU A 217 -2.76 6.67 0.70
CA LEU A 217 -4.19 7.05 0.77
C LEU A 217 -4.50 8.26 1.66
N THR A 218 -4.41 9.46 1.09
CA THR A 218 -4.72 10.68 1.81
C THR A 218 -6.16 11.07 1.51
N ALA A 219 -6.99 11.24 2.55
CA ALA A 219 -8.33 11.84 2.41
C ALA A 219 -8.27 13.30 1.92
N PHE A 220 -7.07 13.89 1.94
CA PHE A 220 -6.80 15.29 1.61
C PHE A 220 -5.83 15.41 0.43
N PRO A 221 -5.99 16.41 -0.44
CA PRO A 221 -5.16 16.60 -1.63
C PRO A 221 -3.72 16.96 -1.29
N LYS A 222 -2.74 16.50 -2.10
CA LYS A 222 -1.32 16.88 -2.00
C LYS A 222 -1.09 18.39 -2.11
N GLY A 223 -1.86 19.04 -3.00
CA GLY A 223 -1.75 20.46 -3.30
C GLY A 223 -0.74 20.78 -4.42
N GLU A 224 -0.64 22.07 -4.72
CA GLU A 224 0.27 22.60 -5.73
C GLU A 224 1.66 22.90 -5.14
N PRO A 225 2.73 22.95 -5.96
CA PRO A 225 4.06 23.31 -5.48
C PRO A 225 4.06 24.63 -4.68
N ASN A 226 4.65 24.61 -3.49
CA ASN A 226 4.65 25.74 -2.53
C ASN A 226 5.69 26.82 -2.90
N THR A 227 5.61 27.33 -4.12
CA THR A 227 6.59 28.27 -4.68
C THR A 227 6.66 29.60 -3.93
N ALA A 228 5.55 30.06 -3.36
CA ALA A 228 5.47 31.31 -2.60
C ALA A 228 6.35 31.31 -1.34
N TYR A 229 6.51 30.15 -0.70
CA TYR A 229 7.32 30.00 0.52
C TYR A 229 8.61 29.21 0.30
N ALA A 230 8.95 28.81 -0.94
CA ALA A 230 10.09 27.95 -1.25
C ALA A 230 11.43 28.43 -0.65
N ARG A 231 11.62 29.75 -0.51
CA ARG A 231 12.82 30.34 0.13
C ARG A 231 12.99 30.01 1.62
N TYR A 232 11.94 29.52 2.27
CA TYR A 232 11.92 29.13 3.68
C TYR A 232 11.93 27.61 3.87
N PHE A 233 12.23 26.85 2.81
CA PHE A 233 12.25 25.40 2.84
C PHE A 233 13.58 24.91 2.27
N THR A 234 14.07 23.81 2.83
CA THR A 234 15.03 22.93 2.17
C THR A 234 14.25 21.78 1.54
N GLY A 235 14.44 21.52 0.24
CA GLY A 235 13.64 20.55 -0.53
C GLY A 235 12.29 21.11 -1.00
N ASN A 236 11.48 20.27 -1.66
CA ASN A 236 10.18 20.71 -2.20
C ASN A 236 9.01 20.39 -1.26
N SER A 237 8.13 21.37 -1.11
CA SER A 237 6.84 21.21 -0.44
C SER A 237 5.68 21.58 -1.35
N TYR A 238 4.49 21.09 -1.00
CA TYR A 238 3.24 21.34 -1.70
C TYR A 238 2.17 21.81 -0.72
N LEU A 239 1.28 22.66 -1.17
CA LEU A 239 0.27 23.30 -0.34
C LEU A 239 -1.12 23.15 -0.97
N ALA A 240 -2.05 22.57 -0.21
CA ALA A 240 -3.46 22.54 -0.57
C ALA A 240 -4.26 23.35 0.45
N ALA A 241 -4.96 24.39 0.00
CA ALA A 241 -5.93 25.08 0.84
C ALA A 241 -7.17 24.19 1.01
N LEU A 242 -7.51 23.85 2.25
CA LEU A 242 -8.73 23.11 2.60
C LEU A 242 -9.88 24.06 2.91
N THR A 243 -9.55 25.22 3.49
CA THR A 243 -10.46 26.35 3.69
C THR A 243 -9.70 27.64 3.37
N ASP A 244 -10.43 28.68 2.94
CA ASP A 244 -9.89 30.02 2.70
C ASP A 244 -9.96 30.93 3.95
N GLY A 245 -10.42 30.37 5.08
CA GLY A 245 -10.68 31.12 6.31
C GLY A 245 -11.91 32.03 6.25
N GLN A 246 -12.64 32.08 5.13
CA GLN A 246 -13.90 32.84 5.04
C GLN A 246 -15.04 32.06 5.72
N GLY A 247 -15.99 32.77 6.29
CA GLY A 247 -17.13 32.19 7.01
C GLY A 247 -16.73 31.58 8.36
N ALA A 248 -16.14 30.38 8.34
CA ALA A 248 -15.73 29.64 9.55
C ALA A 248 -14.53 30.28 10.29
N GLY A 249 -13.85 31.23 9.66
CA GLY A 249 -12.88 32.10 10.32
C GLY A 249 -11.52 31.47 10.61
N VAL A 250 -11.21 30.28 10.09
CA VAL A 250 -9.91 29.61 10.30
C VAL A 250 -9.40 29.07 8.96
N PRO A 251 -8.30 29.62 8.41
CA PRO A 251 -7.60 29.04 7.28
C PRO A 251 -6.96 27.70 7.66
N ILE A 252 -7.16 26.68 6.83
CA ILE A 252 -6.65 25.33 7.04
C ILE A 252 -5.95 24.86 5.77
N TYR A 253 -4.74 24.32 5.92
CA TYR A 253 -3.93 23.85 4.80
C TYR A 253 -3.45 22.42 5.04
N ASN A 254 -3.48 21.60 3.99
CA ASN A 254 -2.66 20.38 3.94
C ASN A 254 -1.28 20.76 3.38
N VAL A 255 -0.21 20.43 4.11
CA VAL A 255 1.17 20.66 3.68
C VAL A 255 1.82 19.32 3.44
N THR A 256 2.32 19.11 2.22
CA THR A 256 3.06 17.90 1.83
C THR A 256 4.54 18.19 1.70
N PHE A 257 5.37 17.32 2.26
CA PHE A 257 6.83 17.39 2.21
C PHE A 257 7.37 16.20 1.42
N GLU A 258 8.25 16.46 0.45
CA GLU A 258 9.13 15.42 -0.12
C GLU A 258 10.07 14.85 0.95
N PRO A 259 10.62 13.64 0.76
CA PRO A 259 11.66 13.12 1.63
C PRO A 259 12.79 14.13 1.85
N ARG A 260 13.24 14.26 3.09
CA ARG A 260 14.20 15.29 3.57
C ARG A 260 13.71 16.74 3.55
N CYS A 261 12.54 17.03 2.98
CA CYS A 261 12.03 18.40 2.93
C CYS A 261 11.63 18.89 4.33
N ARG A 262 12.04 20.11 4.67
CA ARG A 262 11.78 20.74 5.97
C ARG A 262 11.73 22.24 5.83
N ASN A 263 10.90 22.88 6.63
CA ASN A 263 10.90 24.34 6.71
C ASN A 263 12.07 24.84 7.58
N ASN A 264 12.39 26.13 7.43
CA ASN A 264 13.31 26.82 8.32
C ASN A 264 12.71 26.86 9.74
N TRP A 265 13.60 27.09 10.71
CA TRP A 265 13.15 27.52 12.02
C TRP A 265 12.26 28.75 11.90
N HIS A 266 11.14 28.78 12.61
CA HIS A 266 10.22 29.91 12.59
C HIS A 266 9.44 30.05 13.90
N ILE A 267 8.86 31.23 14.09
CA ILE A 267 8.07 31.60 15.27
C ILE A 267 6.72 32.14 14.80
N HIS A 268 5.64 31.68 15.44
CA HIS A 268 4.31 32.29 15.29
C HIS A 268 4.09 33.27 16.45
N HIS A 269 3.90 34.54 16.14
CA HIS A 269 3.66 35.58 17.15
C HIS A 269 2.18 35.72 17.45
N LYS A 270 1.84 35.89 18.74
CA LYS A 270 0.49 36.08 19.29
C LYS A 270 -0.51 34.93 19.12
N THR A 271 -0.26 33.98 18.24
CA THR A 271 -1.09 32.78 18.07
C THR A 271 -0.20 31.54 17.93
N GLY A 272 -0.73 30.39 18.35
CA GLY A 272 -0.07 29.10 18.17
C GLY A 272 -0.40 28.46 16.84
N GLN A 273 0.24 27.33 16.55
CA GLN A 273 -0.05 26.49 15.40
C GLN A 273 -0.40 25.07 15.88
N THR A 274 -1.37 24.44 15.23
CA THR A 274 -1.66 23.02 15.42
C THR A 274 -1.38 22.27 14.13
N LEU A 275 -0.65 21.17 14.26
CA LEU A 275 -0.37 20.22 13.20
C LEU A 275 -1.13 18.92 13.51
N ILE A 276 -1.93 18.45 12.57
CA ILE A 276 -2.54 17.11 12.62
C ILE A 276 -1.88 16.29 11.53
N CYS A 277 -1.06 15.32 11.92
CA CYS A 277 -0.29 14.48 11.01
C CYS A 277 -1.23 13.46 10.37
N ILE A 278 -1.30 13.41 9.04
CA ILE A 278 -2.31 12.60 8.33
C ILE A 278 -1.71 11.49 7.46
N SER A 279 -0.44 11.58 7.06
CA SER A 279 0.22 10.52 6.28
C SER A 279 1.74 10.61 6.35
N GLY A 280 2.41 9.48 6.19
CA GLY A 280 3.87 9.39 6.14
C GLY A 280 4.55 9.56 7.51
N ARG A 281 5.84 9.90 7.46
CA ARG A 281 6.70 10.06 8.64
C ARG A 281 7.53 11.32 8.54
N GLY A 282 7.55 12.06 9.63
CA GLY A 282 8.16 13.38 9.70
C GLY A 282 8.84 13.66 11.02
N TRP A 283 9.24 14.90 11.17
CA TRP A 283 9.89 15.43 12.36
C TRP A 283 9.26 16.76 12.75
N TYR A 284 9.20 17.00 14.04
CA TYR A 284 8.98 18.32 14.63
C TYR A 284 10.05 18.55 15.69
N GLN A 285 10.54 19.77 15.80
CA GLN A 285 11.46 20.14 16.86
C GLN A 285 11.18 21.55 17.35
N ALA A 286 11.04 21.70 18.66
CA ALA A 286 11.08 22.99 19.33
C ALA A 286 12.53 23.35 19.68
N TRP A 287 12.85 24.64 19.67
CA TRP A 287 14.20 25.12 19.94
C TRP A 287 14.67 24.70 21.34
N GLY A 288 15.84 24.08 21.42
CA GLY A 288 16.41 23.57 22.67
C GLY A 288 15.87 22.20 23.11
N GLU A 289 14.87 21.66 22.41
CA GLU A 289 14.28 20.35 22.71
C GLU A 289 14.77 19.28 21.71
N PRO A 290 14.73 17.99 22.09
CA PRO A 290 14.95 16.90 21.14
C PRO A 290 13.92 16.90 20.01
N ALA A 291 14.34 16.50 18.81
CA ALA A 291 13.41 16.28 17.71
C ALA A 291 12.46 15.12 18.03
N ARG A 292 11.17 15.33 17.79
CA ARG A 292 10.10 14.34 17.91
C ARG A 292 9.76 13.79 16.53
N GLU A 293 9.84 12.48 16.38
CA GLU A 293 9.34 11.79 15.19
C GLU A 293 7.81 11.85 15.16
N LEU A 294 7.24 12.05 13.98
CA LEU A 294 5.81 12.19 13.74
C LEU A 294 5.31 11.11 12.80
N HIS A 295 4.16 10.52 13.13
CA HIS A 295 3.42 9.55 12.34
C HIS A 295 1.98 10.02 12.09
N ALA A 296 1.30 9.40 11.11
CA ALA A 296 -0.14 9.61 10.93
C ALA A 296 -0.91 9.37 12.23
N GLY A 297 -1.79 10.30 12.60
CA GLY A 297 -2.53 10.32 13.85
C GLY A 297 -1.88 11.16 14.97
N ASP A 298 -0.60 11.54 14.84
CA ASP A 298 0.02 12.45 15.80
C ASP A 298 -0.53 13.87 15.68
N VAL A 299 -0.65 14.54 16.84
CA VAL A 299 -0.98 15.96 16.93
C VAL A 299 0.15 16.70 17.63
N VAL A 300 0.51 17.86 17.07
CA VAL A 300 1.46 18.80 17.67
C VAL A 300 0.77 20.13 17.88
N SER A 301 0.64 20.55 19.13
CA SER A 301 0.20 21.89 19.49
C SER A 301 1.42 22.73 19.85
N ILE A 302 1.67 23.75 19.04
CA ILE A 302 2.85 24.61 19.10
C ILE A 302 2.40 25.95 19.68
N PRO A 303 2.77 26.28 20.93
CA PRO A 303 2.41 27.55 21.53
C PRO A 303 2.97 28.75 20.75
N ALA A 304 2.33 29.91 20.91
CA ALA A 304 2.88 31.17 20.41
C ALA A 304 4.29 31.40 20.97
N GLU A 305 5.11 32.11 20.21
CA GLU A 305 6.49 32.49 20.57
C GLU A 305 7.50 31.31 20.65
N VAL A 306 7.07 30.08 20.37
CA VAL A 306 7.98 28.92 20.31
C VAL A 306 8.65 28.86 18.94
N LYS A 307 9.98 28.99 18.92
CA LYS A 307 10.79 28.74 17.72
C LYS A 307 10.82 27.24 17.44
N HIS A 308 10.44 26.83 16.24
CA HIS A 308 10.34 25.43 15.87
C HIS A 308 10.54 25.21 14.36
N TRP A 309 10.76 23.95 13.96
CA TRP A 309 10.69 23.51 12.57
C TRP A 309 9.94 22.17 12.49
N HIS A 310 9.50 21.82 11.29
CA HIS A 310 8.93 20.52 10.99
C HIS A 310 9.13 20.14 9.51
N GLY A 311 9.13 18.84 9.22
CA GLY A 311 9.39 18.34 7.88
C GLY A 311 9.24 16.83 7.76
N ALA A 312 9.58 16.31 6.60
CA ALA A 312 9.62 14.88 6.32
C ALA A 312 10.85 14.20 6.94
N ALA A 313 10.74 12.88 7.15
CA ALA A 313 11.89 12.02 7.39
C ALA A 313 12.74 11.85 6.12
N ARG A 314 13.96 11.32 6.26
CA ARG A 314 14.93 11.23 5.14
C ARG A 314 14.46 10.31 4.01
N ASP A 315 13.63 9.34 4.35
CA ASP A 315 13.22 8.19 3.55
C ASP A 315 11.70 8.01 3.55
N SER A 316 10.95 9.09 3.78
CA SER A 316 9.49 9.09 3.75
C SER A 316 8.96 10.42 3.29
N TRP A 317 7.92 10.40 2.48
CA TRP A 317 7.05 11.56 2.36
C TRP A 317 6.33 11.83 3.69
N PHE A 318 5.82 13.05 3.87
CA PHE A 318 5.05 13.44 5.06
C PHE A 318 3.95 14.45 4.73
N GLN A 319 2.79 14.30 5.39
CA GLN A 319 1.69 15.24 5.32
C GLN A 319 1.12 15.57 6.70
N HIS A 320 0.79 16.83 6.88
CA HIS A 320 -0.01 17.30 8.01
C HIS A 320 -0.99 18.41 7.60
N ILE A 321 -2.08 18.48 8.34
CA ILE A 321 -3.00 19.61 8.31
C ILE A 321 -2.52 20.64 9.32
N ALA A 322 -2.25 21.84 8.84
CA ALA A 322 -1.84 22.98 9.65
C ALA A 322 -2.94 24.04 9.73
N PHE A 323 -3.17 24.56 10.93
CA PHE A 323 -4.00 25.74 11.14
C PHE A 323 -3.57 26.48 12.41
N SER A 324 -3.92 27.76 12.44
CA SER A 324 -3.75 28.66 13.59
C SER A 324 -5.04 29.43 13.78
N VAL A 325 -5.42 29.68 15.04
CA VAL A 325 -6.60 30.53 15.32
C VAL A 325 -6.23 31.97 14.97
N PRO A 326 -6.98 32.65 14.09
CA PRO A 326 -6.65 34.02 13.73
C PRO A 326 -6.78 34.97 14.93
N VAL A 327 -5.75 35.78 15.14
CA VAL A 327 -5.67 36.80 16.20
C VAL A 327 -5.12 38.08 15.57
N ASP A 328 -5.70 39.23 15.94
CA ASP A 328 -5.32 40.52 15.38
C ASP A 328 -3.82 40.85 15.59
N GLY A 329 -3.16 41.12 14.47
CA GLY A 329 -1.73 41.42 14.41
C GLY A 329 -0.82 40.24 14.73
N ALA A 330 -1.30 39.00 14.65
CA ALA A 330 -0.45 37.81 14.58
C ALA A 330 0.40 37.82 13.31
N SER A 331 1.60 37.24 13.38
CA SER A 331 2.55 37.20 12.26
C SER A 331 3.52 36.04 12.40
N ASN A 332 4.19 35.69 11.31
CA ASN A 332 5.22 34.64 11.29
C ASN A 332 6.59 35.29 11.12
N GLU A 333 7.53 34.94 12.00
CA GLU A 333 8.95 35.27 11.85
C GLU A 333 9.68 34.02 11.32
N TRP A 334 10.26 34.14 10.13
CA TRP A 334 11.10 33.10 9.55
C TRP A 334 12.57 33.33 9.94
N CYS A 335 13.18 32.33 10.54
CA CYS A 335 14.56 32.37 11.01
C CYS A 335 15.50 31.60 10.06
N GLU A 336 16.60 31.08 10.60
CA GLU A 336 17.60 30.33 9.86
C GLU A 336 17.12 28.94 9.40
N PRO A 337 17.69 28.41 8.29
CA PRO A 337 17.45 27.02 7.88
C PRO A 337 17.96 26.01 8.92
N VAL A 338 17.29 24.87 8.98
CA VAL A 338 17.84 23.67 9.64
C VAL A 338 18.94 23.10 8.75
N THR A 339 20.17 23.11 9.23
CA THR A 339 21.32 22.66 8.42
C THR A 339 21.24 21.16 8.10
N ASP A 340 21.86 20.72 7.01
CA ASP A 340 21.95 19.29 6.69
C ASP A 340 22.68 18.52 7.80
N GLU A 341 23.70 19.12 8.43
CA GLU A 341 24.43 18.48 9.54
C GLU A 341 23.57 18.26 10.78
N GLU A 342 22.68 19.20 11.12
CA GLU A 342 21.70 19.02 12.20
C GLU A 342 20.67 17.97 11.83
N TYR A 343 20.16 18.00 10.60
CA TYR A 343 19.13 17.07 10.13
C TYR A 343 19.65 15.64 10.01
N ASP A 344 20.88 15.43 9.53
CA ASP A 344 21.47 14.10 9.35
C ASP A 344 21.87 13.42 10.67
N LYS A 345 21.78 14.13 11.81
CA LYS A 345 21.89 13.55 13.16
C LYS A 345 20.60 12.88 13.64
N LEU A 346 19.48 13.07 12.93
CA LEU A 346 18.20 12.48 13.29
C LEU A 346 18.17 10.95 13.03
N PRO A 347 17.49 10.16 13.88
CA PRO A 347 17.40 8.71 13.79
C PRO A 347 16.98 8.15 12.42
#